data_AF-A0A942FP61-F1
#
_entry.id   AF-A0A942FP61-F1
#
_cell.length_a   1.000
_cell.length_b   1.000
_cell.length_c   1.000
_cell.angle_alpha   90.00
_cell.angle_beta   90.00
_cell.angle_gamma   90.00
#
_symmetry.space_group_name_H-M   'P 1'
#
loop_
_entity.id
_entity.type
_entity.pdbx_description
1 polymer ?
#
loop_
_entity_poly.entity_id
_entity_poly.type
_entity_poly.pdbx_seq_one_letter_code
_entity_poly.pdbx_strand_id
1 'polypeptide(L)'
;MRFPPYRPYKQLIERLNRTFKHHVKPSHGFNSTNGALALITLFVTHYNFLRDHMSLDYKPPVTLPELEGIATIQGKWTKIVSLAA
;
A
#
# COMPACT_ATOMS: atom_id res chain seq x y z
N MET A 1 -3.31 -22.99 25.48
CA MET A 1 -4.37 -22.51 24.55
C MET A 1 -3.72 -22.27 23.18
N ARG A 2 -3.95 -23.15 22.20
CA ARG A 2 -3.33 -23.05 20.86
C ARG A 2 -4.14 -22.04 20.04
N PHE A 3 -3.57 -20.88 19.73
CA PHE A 3 -4.20 -19.94 18.80
C PHE A 3 -4.31 -20.61 17.42
N PRO A 4 -5.43 -20.46 16.68
CA PRO A 4 -5.55 -21.03 15.35
C PRO A 4 -4.44 -20.50 14.43
N PRO A 5 -3.87 -21.33 13.53
CA PRO A 5 -2.70 -20.99 12.71
C PRO A 5 -2.90 -19.72 11.88
N TYR A 6 -4.14 -19.31 11.65
CA TYR A 6 -4.50 -18.15 10.84
C TYR A 6 -4.59 -16.83 11.62
N ARG A 7 -4.50 -16.85 12.95
CA ARG A 7 -4.68 -15.66 13.80
C ARG A 7 -3.68 -14.54 13.46
N PRO A 8 -2.38 -14.80 13.24
CA PRO A 8 -1.43 -13.74 12.88
C PRO A 8 -1.76 -13.06 11.55
N TYR A 9 -2.15 -13.84 10.53
CA TYR A 9 -2.54 -13.29 9.21
C TYR A 9 -3.80 -12.42 9.31
N LYS A 10 -4.80 -12.86 10.07
CA LYS A 10 -6.00 -12.05 10.33
C LYS A 10 -5.63 -10.70 10.95
N GLN A 11 -4.75 -10.70 11.95
CA GLN A 11 -4.31 -9.47 12.62
C GLN A 11 -3.56 -8.54 11.68
N LEU A 12 -2.74 -9.06 10.76
CA LEU A 12 -2.09 -8.25 9.73
C LEU A 12 -3.10 -7.56 8.82
N ILE A 13 -4.08 -8.29 8.30
CA ILE A 13 -5.14 -7.73 7.43
C ILE A 13 -6.00 -6.71 8.19
N GLU A 14 -6.34 -6.98 9.45
CA GLU A 14 -7.08 -6.02 10.29
C GLU A 14 -6.31 -4.71 10.51
N ARG A 15 -5.00 -4.79 10.74
CA ARG A 15 -4.12 -3.61 10.88
C ARG A 15 -4.04 -2.82 9.57
N LEU A 16 -3.88 -3.50 8.44
CA LEU A 16 -3.88 -2.88 7.11
C LEU A 16 -5.19 -2.13 6.85
N ASN A 17 -6.33 -2.80 7.08
CA ASN A 17 -7.66 -2.20 6.88
C ASN A 17 -7.90 -1.00 7.79
N ARG A 18 -7.38 -1.02 9.02
CA ARG A 18 -7.44 0.15 9.91
C ARG A 18 -6.62 1.32 9.37
N THR A 19 -5.42 1.07 8.86
CA THR A 19 -4.61 2.10 8.20
C THR A 19 -5.30 2.67 6.96
N PHE A 20 -5.88 1.81 6.12
CA PHE A 20 -6.66 2.23 4.96
C PHE A 20 -7.84 3.14 5.34
N LYS A 21 -8.67 2.70 6.29
CA LYS A 21 -9.83 3.48 6.77
C LYS A 21 -9.41 4.83 7.34
N HIS A 22 -8.25 4.90 8.01
CA HIS A 22 -7.72 6.17 8.51
C HIS A 22 -7.40 7.17 7.39
N HIS A 23 -6.89 6.70 6.25
CA HIS A 23 -6.61 7.55 5.07
C HIS A 23 -7.87 7.97 4.31
N VAL A 24 -8.89 7.12 4.28
CA VAL A 24 -10.15 7.39 3.54
C VAL A 24 -11.14 8.23 4.36
N LYS A 25 -11.11 8.17 5.69
CA LYS A 25 -12.05 8.89 6.58
C LYS A 25 -12.10 10.41 6.31
N PRO A 26 -10.98 11.14 6.09
CA PRO A 26 -11.01 12.56 5.73
C PRO A 26 -11.75 12.86 4.43
N SER A 27 -11.78 11.91 3.49
CA SER A 27 -12.46 12.06 2.19
C SER A 27 -13.97 11.85 2.25
N HIS A 28 -14.56 11.69 3.44
CA HIS A 28 -15.98 11.38 3.65
C HIS A 28 -16.47 10.10 2.95
N GLY A 29 -15.56 9.17 2.67
CA GLY A 29 -15.86 7.93 1.95
C GLY A 29 -15.72 8.07 0.43
N PHE A 30 -16.51 7.30 -0.31
CA PHE A 30 -16.46 7.28 -1.78
C PHE A 30 -17.72 7.90 -2.37
N ASN A 31 -17.55 8.93 -3.21
CA ASN A 31 -18.65 9.59 -3.90
C ASN A 31 -18.97 8.99 -5.28
N SER A 32 -18.09 8.13 -5.81
CA SER A 32 -18.27 7.41 -7.07
C SER A 32 -17.43 6.14 -7.12
N THR A 33 -17.82 5.19 -7.97
CA THR A 33 -17.07 3.95 -8.20
C THR A 33 -15.66 4.23 -8.71
N ASN A 34 -15.52 5.18 -9.65
CA ASN A 34 -14.22 5.55 -10.21
C ASN A 34 -13.32 6.19 -9.14
N GLY A 35 -13.88 7.02 -8.25
CA GLY A 35 -13.14 7.57 -7.12
C GLY A 35 -12.68 6.49 -6.14
N ALA A 36 -13.52 5.49 -5.87
CA ALA A 36 -13.15 4.34 -5.06
C ALA A 36 -12.01 3.54 -5.66
N LEU A 37 -12.09 3.22 -6.97
CA LEU A 37 -11.03 2.53 -7.69
C LEU A 37 -9.72 3.32 -7.66
N ALA A 38 -9.76 4.62 -7.95
CA ALA A 38 -8.58 5.47 -7.93
C ALA A 38 -7.91 5.49 -6.54
N LEU A 39 -8.68 5.68 -5.47
CA LEU A 39 -8.16 5.72 -4.11
C LEU A 39 -7.59 4.36 -3.65
N ILE A 40 -8.27 3.26 -3.96
CA ILE A 40 -7.80 1.92 -3.62
C ILE A 40 -6.50 1.64 -4.37
N THR A 41 -6.45 1.90 -5.68
CA THR A 41 -5.23 1.71 -6.49
C THR A 41 -4.08 2.56 -5.95
N LEU A 42 -4.31 3.85 -5.65
CA LEU A 42 -3.29 4.72 -5.08
C LEU A 42 -2.77 4.19 -3.72
N PHE A 43 -3.68 3.75 -2.85
CA PHE A 43 -3.30 3.20 -1.55
C PHE A 43 -2.48 1.92 -1.69
N VAL A 44 -2.94 0.96 -2.51
CA VAL A 44 -2.25 -0.32 -2.74
C VAL A 44 -0.87 -0.07 -3.34
N THR A 45 -0.77 0.82 -4.33
CA THR A 45 0.50 1.14 -4.98
C THR A 45 1.46 1.81 -4.01
N HIS A 46 0.99 2.80 -3.26
CA HIS A 46 1.81 3.46 -2.25
C HIS A 46 2.28 2.50 -1.16
N TYR A 47 1.37 1.70 -0.58
CA TYR A 47 1.68 0.84 0.55
C TYR A 47 2.64 -0.30 0.19
N ASN A 48 2.46 -0.92 -0.98
CA ASN A 48 3.21 -2.11 -1.38
C ASN A 48 4.52 -1.82 -2.10
N PHE A 49 4.65 -0.71 -2.82
CA PHE A 49 5.82 -0.46 -3.68
C PHE A 49 6.62 0.80 -3.33
N LEU A 50 6.02 1.76 -2.60
CA LEU A 50 6.64 3.07 -2.37
C LEU A 50 6.92 3.39 -0.90
N ARG A 51 6.09 2.88 0.02
CA ARG A 51 6.18 3.18 1.45
C ARG A 51 7.22 2.28 2.10
N ASP A 52 8.16 2.90 2.78
CA ASP A 52 9.11 2.18 3.63
C ASP A 52 8.44 1.76 4.94
N HIS A 53 8.69 0.52 5.37
CA HIS A 53 8.15 -0.01 6.63
C HIS A 53 9.29 -0.32 7.59
N MET A 54 9.24 0.25 8.79
CA MET A 54 10.26 0.02 9.83
C MET A 54 10.42 -1.46 10.18
N SER A 55 9.33 -2.23 10.16
CA SER A 55 9.37 -3.68 10.42
C SER A 55 10.00 -4.50 9.28
N LEU A 56 10.30 -3.87 8.15
CA LEU A 56 10.90 -4.48 6.96
C LEU A 56 12.23 -3.79 6.62
N ASP A 57 12.97 -3.33 7.63
CA ASP A 57 14.25 -2.62 7.45
C ASP A 57 14.15 -1.43 6.48
N TYR A 58 13.06 -0.67 6.59
CA TYR A 58 12.76 0.47 5.72
C TYR A 58 12.65 0.10 4.23
N LYS A 59 12.21 -1.13 3.94
CA LYS A 59 11.88 -1.57 2.58
C LYS A 59 10.35 -1.62 2.38
N PRO A 60 9.88 -1.51 1.13
CA PRO A 60 8.49 -1.78 0.80
C PRO A 60 8.19 -3.28 0.91
N PRO A 61 6.90 -3.68 1.11
CA PRO A 61 6.50 -5.09 1.17
C PRO A 61 6.78 -5.85 -0.11
N VAL A 62 6.72 -5.16 -1.26
CA VAL A 62 7.05 -5.72 -2.57
C VAL A 62 8.13 -4.86 -3.20
N THR A 63 9.31 -5.45 -3.37
CA THR A 63 10.46 -4.82 -4.03
C THR A 63 10.39 -5.03 -5.54
N LEU A 64 10.49 -3.94 -6.30
CA LEU A 64 10.58 -3.96 -7.75
C LEU A 64 11.99 -3.56 -8.17
N PRO A 65 12.76 -4.43 -8.86
CA PRO A 65 14.11 -4.13 -9.32
C PRO A 65 14.18 -2.86 -10.19
N GLU A 66 13.13 -2.58 -10.96
CA GLU A 66 13.03 -1.42 -11.85
C GLU A 66 12.97 -0.07 -11.10
N LEU A 67 12.71 -0.11 -9.79
CA LEU A 67 12.69 1.06 -8.92
C LEU A 67 14.01 1.28 -8.18
N GLU A 68 14.95 0.33 -8.26
CA GLU A 68 16.26 0.45 -7.64
C GLU A 68 17.05 1.61 -8.29
N GLY A 69 17.78 2.36 -7.47
CA GLY A 69 18.53 3.54 -7.91
C GLY A 69 17.70 4.81 -8.11
N ILE A 70 16.37 4.74 -8.08
CA ILE A 70 15.51 5.94 -8.14
C ILE A 70 15.33 6.52 -6.73
N ALA A 71 15.97 7.67 -6.46
CA ALA A 71 15.95 8.28 -5.14
C ALA A 71 14.62 8.96 -4.78
N THR A 72 13.93 9.53 -5.77
CA THR A 72 12.73 10.36 -5.54
C THR A 72 11.45 9.55 -5.67
N ILE A 73 10.46 9.84 -4.81
CA ILE A 73 9.14 9.21 -4.90
C ILE A 73 8.44 9.55 -6.23
N GLN A 74 8.68 10.75 -6.76
CA GLN A 74 8.16 11.18 -8.06
C GLN A 74 8.73 10.31 -9.17
N GLY A 75 10.04 10.06 -9.17
CA GLY A 75 10.68 9.19 -10.14
C GLY A 75 10.17 7.75 -10.05
N LYS A 76 10.04 7.21 -8.82
CA LYS A 76 9.49 5.87 -8.60
C LYS A 76 8.05 5.79 -9.11
N TRP A 77 7.23 6.81 -8.84
CA TRP A 77 5.85 6.89 -9.32
C TRP A 77 5.78 6.92 -10.86
N THR A 78 6.55 7.79 -11.51
CA THR A 78 6.61 7.84 -12.99
C THR A 78 7.02 6.49 -13.57
N LYS A 79 7.99 5.81 -12.95
CA LYS A 79 8.41 4.47 -13.38
C LYS A 79 7.29 3.43 -13.22
N ILE A 80 6.59 3.41 -12.08
CA ILE A 80 5.42 2.52 -11.89
C ILE A 80 4.34 2.77 -12.96
N VAL A 81 4.02 4.03 -13.25
CA VAL A 81 3.04 4.37 -14.29
C VAL A 81 3.51 3.89 -15.66
N SER A 82 4.81 4.01 -15.97
CA SER A 82 5.37 3.50 -17.23
C SER A 82 5.36 1.97 -17.35
N LEU A 83 5.41 1.25 -16.23
CA LEU A 83 5.35 -0.23 -16.22
C LEU A 83 3.91 -0.75 -16.31
N ALA A 84 2.93 0.08 -15.95
CA ALA A 84 1.51 -0.26 -15.99
C ALA A 84 0.83 0.12 -17.32
N ALA A 85 1.52 0.89 -18.16
CA ALA A 85 1.08 1.30 -19.50
C ALA A 85 1.36 0.21 -20.53
#